data_AF-A0A973B0I3-F1
#
_entry.id   AF-A0A973B0I3-F1
#
_cell.length_a   1.000
_cell.length_b   1.000
_cell.length_c   1.000
_cell.angle_alpha   90.00
_cell.angle_beta   90.00
_cell.angle_gamma   90.00
#
_symmetry.space_group_name_H-M   'P 1'
#
loop_
_entity.id
_entity.type
_entity.pdbx_description
1 polymer ?
#
loop_
_entity_poly.entity_id
_entity_poly.type
_entity_poly.pdbx_seq_one_letter_code
_entity_poly.pdbx_strand_id
1 'polypeptide(L)' 'MCLILFAINSHPDYPFVVAANRDEFYARPTKKIDWWSDYSHVLGARDQADVLG' A
#
# COMPACT_ATOMS: atom_id res chain seq x y z
N MET A 1 4.30 -2.91 -1.08
CA MET A 1 3.52 -1.70 -0.77
C MET A 1 3.54 -0.77 -1.98
N CYS A 2 2.41 -0.24 -2.41
CA CYS A 2 2.36 0.76 -3.47
C CYS A 2 1.99 2.10 -2.84
N LEU A 3 2.77 3.14 -3.10
CA LEU A 3 2.49 4.50 -2.65
C LEU A 3 2.65 5.48 -3.80
N ILE A 4 1.82 6.51 -3.77
CA ILE A 4 1.95 7.66 -4.66
C ILE A 4 1.85 8.89 -3.76
N LEU A 5 2.84 9.76 -3.88
CA LEU A 5 2.96 11.02 -3.16
C LEU A 5 2.74 12.16 -4.15
N PHE A 6 2.01 13.16 -3.70
CA PHE A 6 1.76 14.39 -4.43
C PHE A 6 2.27 15.56 -3.61
N ALA A 7 3.06 16.42 -4.24
CA ALA A 7 3.41 17.72 -3.70
C ALA A 7 3.01 18.79 -4.72
N ILE A 8 2.09 19.67 -4.31
CA ILE A 8 1.53 20.72 -5.15
C ILE A 8 2.05 22.06 -4.63
N ASN A 9 2.60 22.88 -5.52
CA ASN A 9 3.17 24.19 -5.21
C ASN A 9 4.14 24.17 -4.01
N SER A 10 4.84 23.05 -3.81
CA SER A 10 5.71 22.82 -2.64
C SER A 10 7.18 23.14 -2.92
N HIS A 11 7.52 23.49 -4.17
CA HIS A 11 8.86 23.90 -4.59
C HIS A 11 8.74 25.14 -5.48
N PRO A 12 9.64 26.13 -5.36
CA PRO A 12 9.58 27.37 -6.14
C PRO A 12 9.60 27.14 -7.66
N ASP A 13 10.34 26.13 -8.13
CA ASP A 13 10.50 25.85 -9.56
C ASP A 13 9.61 24.70 -10.08
N TYR A 14 8.99 23.92 -9.18
CA TYR A 14 8.20 22.75 -9.57
C TYR A 14 6.76 22.90 -9.03
N PRO A 15 5.80 23.33 -9.88
CA PRO A 15 4.42 23.54 -9.46
C PRO A 15 3.73 22.23 -9.07
N PHE A 16 4.25 21.09 -9.54
CA PHE A 16 3.75 19.77 -9.21
C PHE A 16 4.86 18.73 -9.24
N VAL A 17 4.97 17.94 -8.17
CA VAL A 17 5.89 16.81 -8.04
C VAL A 17 5.08 15.56 -7.72
N VAL A 18 5.37 14.48 -8.45
CA VAL A 18 4.83 13.15 -8.21
C VAL A 18 5.98 12.21 -7.91
N ALA A 19 5.90 11.51 -6.78
CA ALA A 19 6.79 10.41 -6.48
C ALA A 19 5.94 9.15 -6.27
N ALA A 20 6.19 8.13 -7.09
CA ALA A 20 5.50 6.86 -6.99
C ALA A 20 6.51 5.76 -6.70
N ASN A 21 6.18 4.89 -5.76
CA ASN A 21 6.91 3.65 -5.54
C ASN A 21 5.93 2.48 -5.61
N ARG A 22 6.29 1.49 -6.42
CA ARG A 22 5.66 0.18 -6.46
C ARG A 22 6.70 -0.79 -5.96
N ASP A 23 6.48 -1.42 -4.81
CA ASP A 23 7.27 -2.60 -4.46
C ASP A 23 7.03 -3.69 -5.52
N GLU A 24 8.08 -4.04 -6.25
CA GLU A 24 8.07 -5.10 -7.27
C GLU A 24 8.36 -6.49 -6.67
N PHE A 25 8.17 -6.67 -5.36
CA PHE A 25 8.17 -8.01 -4.77
C PHE A 25 6.96 -8.81 -5.28
N TYR A 26 7.16 -9.52 -6.40
CA TYR A 26 6.15 -10.38 -7.03
C TYR A 26 5.62 -11.46 -6.08
N ALA A 27 6.42 -11.88 -5.09
CA ALA A 27 6.06 -12.86 -4.07
C ALA A 27 5.69 -12.16 -2.74
N ARG A 28 4.60 -11.39 -2.74
CA ARG A 28 4.02 -10.86 -1.49
C ARG A 28 2.91 -11.81 -1.02
N PRO A 29 3.11 -12.58 0.07
CA PRO A 29 2.11 -13.54 0.52
C PRO A 29 0.84 -12.81 0.93
N THR A 30 -0.30 -13.29 0.43
CA THR A 30 -1.62 -12.78 0.80
C THR A 30 -2.56 -13.94 1.09
N LYS A 31 -3.37 -13.80 2.13
CA LYS A 31 -4.49 -14.70 2.39
C LYS A 31 -5.58 -14.38 1.38
N LYS A 32 -6.17 -15.42 0.77
CA LYS A 32 -7.36 -15.29 -0.07
C LYS A 32 -8.51 -14.62 0.69
N ILE A 33 -9.48 -14.10 -0.04
CA ILE A 33 -10.69 -13.51 0.52
C ILE A 33 -11.38 -14.50 1.48
N ASP A 34 -11.66 -14.02 2.69
CA ASP A 34 -12.30 -14.78 3.76
C ASP A 34 -12.91 -13.81 4.78
N TRP A 35 -13.77 -14.31 5.66
CA TRP A 35 -14.21 -13.56 6.83
C TRP A 35 -13.06 -13.51 7.85
N TRP A 36 -12.82 -12.32 8.40
CA TRP A 36 -11.72 -12.12 9.34
C TRP A 36 -12.12 -12.65 10.72
N SER A 37 -11.28 -13.50 11.33
CA SER A 37 -11.58 -14.11 12.63
C SER A 37 -11.57 -13.11 13.77
N ASP A 38 -10.72 -12.08 13.67
CA ASP A 38 -10.61 -10.94 14.59
C ASP A 38 -11.70 -9.90 14.36
N TYR A 39 -12.28 -9.85 13.14
CA TYR A 39 -13.34 -8.91 12.76
C TYR A 39 -14.36 -9.60 11.87
N SER A 40 -15.28 -10.35 12.47
CA SER A 40 -16.24 -11.21 11.74
C SER A 40 -17.18 -10.47 10.78
N HIS A 41 -17.27 -9.14 10.87
CA HIS A 41 -18.03 -8.29 9.95
C HIS A 41 -17.21 -7.83 8.73
N VAL A 42 -15.92 -8.18 8.65
CA VAL A 42 -15.02 -7.81 7.55
C VAL A 42 -14.82 -9.01 6.63
N LEU A 43 -15.18 -8.83 5.36
CA LEU A 43 -14.90 -9.75 4.27
C LEU A 43 -13.80 -9.16 3.38
N GLY A 44 -12.66 -9.82 3.28
CA GLY A 44 -11.56 -9.32 2.46
C GLY A 44 -10.34 -10.25 2.43
N ALA A 45 -9.53 -10.13 1.38
CA ALA A 45 -8.19 -10.71 1.38
C ALA A 45 -7.32 -9.96 2.40
N ARG A 46 -6.30 -10.64 2.95
CA ARG A 46 -5.42 -10.05 3.96
C ARG A 46 -3.96 -10.17 3.56
N ASP A 47 -3.21 -9.10 3.74
CA ASP A 47 -1.76 -9.15 3.57
C ASP A 47 -1.12 -10.03 4.65
N GLN A 48 -0.16 -10.85 4.26
CA GLN A 48 0.60 -11.73 5.16
C GLN A 48 2.09 -11.42 5.12
N ALA A 49 2.51 -10.32 4.50
CA ALA A 49 3.89 -9.88 4.56
C ALA A 49 4.25 -9.50 6.00
N ASP A 50 5.30 -10.12 6.54
CA ASP A 50 5.91 -9.66 7.79
C ASP A 50 6.53 -8.29 7.54
N VAL A 51 6.01 -7.27 8.23
CA VAL A 51 6.65 -5.95 8.26
C VAL A 51 7.79 -6.04 9.27
N LEU A 52 8.98 -6.42 8.81
CA LEU A 52 10.20 -6.17 9.57
C LEU A 52 10.40 -4.65 9.56
N GLY A 53 9.94 -4.00 10.62
CA GLY A 53 10.21 -2.58 10.88
C GLY A 53 11.68 -2.33 11.16
#